data_AF-A0A1V4VKD5-F1
#
_entry.id   AF-A0A1V4VKD5-F1
#
_cell.length_a   1.000
_cell.length_b   1.000
_cell.length_c   1.000
_cell.angle_alpha   90.00
_cell.angle_beta   90.00
_cell.angle_gamma   90.00
#
_symmetry.space_group_name_H-M   'P 1'
#
loop_
_entity.id
_entity.type
_entity.pdbx_description
1 polymer ?
#
loop_
_entity_poly.entity_id
_entity_poly.type
_entity_poly.pdbx_seq_one_letter_code
_entity_poly.pdbx_strand_id
1 'polypeptide(L)'
;MNDILNLVLLQDIISLPKEILQDMATDLNIPTNLSTRELAVSIWQSNRGQYKTFNCVRNRILGGRTSVTWYQLDENQSLTGAKEVIIENCQFNPFEEIRIPDAEELTNTPILIGGAYGDSEEEYYLRFMYKSGVTQSFHGTRLYVQPNSAVKTIYVNEDKNCIEVRTDARVANKFARGIAQLLRQQISVSAKDILAPFGNNIEGIADALNGELIDATAIPEDFLLESLTEEQAEALMNILSALDEYFQEGDIDQLSRNLQLSRETFGNDLVSVPFTALILSGLNKIAMGGSRKDLRLSSPLYNTFRPHVQNQGGFIRFSIQEDGVINPYTIKVGLNTKSVYFLTQASEAAIKYVRGKLL
;
A
#
# COMPACT_ATOMS: atom_id res chain seq x y z
N MET A 1 15.47 12.61 -25.55
CA MET A 1 15.49 11.64 -24.44
C MET A 1 14.65 12.20 -23.31
N ASN A 2 13.68 11.43 -22.84
CA ASN A 2 12.71 11.85 -21.84
C ASN A 2 13.29 11.74 -20.42
N ASP A 3 13.15 12.82 -19.67
CA ASP A 3 13.33 12.87 -18.22
C ASP A 3 11.99 12.58 -17.51
N ILE A 4 12.03 12.23 -16.22
CA ILE A 4 10.85 11.98 -15.38
C ILE A 4 9.84 13.13 -15.48
N LEU A 5 10.33 14.36 -15.55
CA LEU A 5 9.47 15.55 -15.66
C LEU A 5 8.71 15.62 -16.99
N ASN A 6 9.20 14.99 -18.06
CA ASN A 6 8.45 14.90 -19.31
C ASN A 6 7.21 14.00 -19.18
N LEU A 7 7.23 13.01 -18.29
CA LEU A 7 6.13 12.08 -18.06
C LEU A 7 4.97 12.65 -17.22
N VAL A 8 5.13 13.86 -16.69
CA VAL A 8 4.16 14.50 -15.80
C VAL A 8 2.91 14.86 -16.58
N LEU A 9 1.76 14.42 -16.05
CA LEU A 9 0.44 14.76 -16.54
C LEU A 9 -0.29 15.61 -15.50
N LEU A 10 -1.33 16.32 -15.94
CA LEU A 10 -2.16 17.14 -15.07
C LEU A 10 -2.68 16.36 -13.84
N GLN A 11 -3.04 15.09 -14.00
CA GLN A 11 -3.49 14.25 -12.88
C GLN A 11 -2.44 14.08 -11.77
N ASP A 12 -1.16 14.09 -12.12
CA ASP A 12 -0.08 13.93 -11.15
C ASP A 12 0.06 15.22 -10.32
N ILE A 13 -0.13 16.40 -10.94
CA ILE A 13 -0.16 17.69 -10.25
C ILE A 13 -1.38 17.79 -9.33
N ILE A 14 -2.56 17.35 -9.79
CA ILE A 14 -3.77 17.34 -8.97
C ILE A 14 -3.59 16.49 -7.69
N SER A 15 -2.73 15.48 -7.74
CA SER A 15 -2.46 14.61 -6.59
C SER A 15 -1.51 15.22 -5.54
N LEU A 16 -0.90 16.37 -5.83
CA LEU A 16 -0.01 17.05 -4.90
C LEU A 16 -0.81 17.70 -3.74
N PRO A 17 -0.23 17.75 -2.52
CA PRO A 17 -0.73 18.50 -1.38
C PRO A 17 -0.95 19.97 -1.73
N LYS A 18 -1.96 20.57 -1.09
CA LYS A 18 -2.33 21.95 -1.35
C LYS A 18 -1.19 22.91 -1.03
N GLU A 19 -0.44 22.63 0.03
CA GLU A 19 0.69 23.43 0.48
C GLU A 19 1.76 23.51 -0.62
N ILE A 20 2.12 22.37 -1.21
CA ILE A 20 3.07 22.31 -2.33
C ILE A 20 2.54 23.08 -3.54
N LEU A 21 1.24 22.94 -3.86
CA LEU A 21 0.64 23.70 -4.96
C LEU A 21 0.63 25.21 -4.70
N GLN A 22 0.50 25.64 -3.45
CA GLN A 22 0.56 27.06 -3.07
C GLN A 22 1.98 27.62 -3.22
N ASP A 23 3.00 26.86 -2.85
CA ASP A 23 4.41 27.23 -3.05
C ASP A 23 4.70 27.39 -4.55
N MET A 24 4.34 26.38 -5.36
CA MET A 24 4.48 26.43 -6.81
C MET A 24 3.69 27.58 -7.46
N ALA A 25 2.48 27.86 -6.98
CA ALA A 25 1.69 28.98 -7.47
C ALA A 25 2.35 30.33 -7.14
N THR A 26 2.96 30.45 -5.96
CA THR A 26 3.72 31.65 -5.56
C THR A 26 4.90 31.89 -6.52
N ASP A 27 5.69 30.86 -6.79
CA ASP A 27 6.83 30.94 -7.73
C ASP A 27 6.41 31.36 -9.15
N LEU A 28 5.19 31.00 -9.54
CA LEU A 28 4.61 31.31 -10.85
C LEU A 28 3.78 32.60 -10.90
N ASN A 29 3.72 33.36 -9.80
CA ASN A 29 2.84 34.53 -9.65
C ASN A 29 1.35 34.23 -9.93
N ILE A 30 0.88 33.06 -9.51
CA ILE A 30 -0.53 32.61 -9.60
C ILE A 30 -1.21 32.87 -8.25
N PRO A 31 -2.50 33.31 -8.21
CA PRO A 31 -3.25 33.44 -6.96
C PRO A 31 -3.29 32.14 -6.14
N THR A 32 -2.91 32.21 -4.86
CA THR A 32 -2.79 31.04 -3.95
C THR A 32 -4.06 30.72 -3.16
N ASN A 33 -5.09 31.58 -3.25
CA ASN A 33 -6.37 31.46 -2.56
C ASN A 33 -7.39 30.56 -3.29
N LEU A 34 -6.98 29.90 -4.37
CA LEU A 34 -7.81 28.98 -5.16
C LEU A 34 -7.97 27.61 -4.48
N SER A 35 -8.94 26.82 -4.95
CA SER A 35 -9.06 25.41 -4.56
C SER A 35 -7.89 24.58 -5.10
N THR A 36 -7.62 23.41 -4.51
CA THR A 36 -6.53 22.50 -4.94
C THR A 36 -6.57 22.19 -6.44
N ARG A 37 -7.77 21.93 -6.98
CA ARG A 37 -7.94 21.60 -8.40
C ARG A 37 -7.69 22.82 -9.30
N GLU A 38 -8.15 24.00 -8.89
CA GLU A 38 -7.91 25.24 -9.63
C GLU A 38 -6.44 25.64 -9.63
N LEU A 39 -5.74 25.47 -8.50
CA LEU A 39 -4.28 25.65 -8.42
C LEU A 39 -3.56 24.73 -9.41
N ALA A 40 -3.86 23.43 -9.36
CA ALA A 40 -3.23 22.44 -10.23
C ALA A 40 -3.46 22.75 -11.72
N VAL A 41 -4.69 23.13 -12.11
CA VAL A 41 -5.01 23.51 -13.49
C VAL A 41 -4.28 24.79 -13.90
N SER A 42 -4.23 25.80 -13.03
CA SER A 42 -3.56 27.07 -13.31
C SER A 42 -2.05 26.87 -13.48
N ILE A 43 -1.43 26.11 -12.57
CA ILE A 43 -0.01 25.72 -12.65
C ILE A 43 0.28 24.97 -13.95
N TRP A 44 -0.58 24.02 -14.33
CA TRP A 44 -0.41 23.28 -15.59
C TRP A 44 -0.52 24.17 -16.83
N GLN A 45 -1.51 25.07 -16.85
CA GLN A 45 -1.72 25.98 -17.98
C GLN A 45 -0.58 26.98 -18.13
N SER A 46 -0.07 27.54 -17.04
CA SER A 46 1.07 28.46 -17.04
C SER A 46 2.38 27.82 -17.49
N ASN A 47 2.50 26.49 -17.43
CA ASN A 47 3.72 25.74 -17.74
C ASN A 47 3.65 24.88 -19.02
N ARG A 48 2.71 25.15 -19.94
CA ARG A 48 2.61 24.39 -21.19
C ARG A 48 3.95 24.41 -21.95
N GLY A 49 4.69 23.29 -21.89
CA GLY A 49 5.99 23.09 -22.54
C GLY A 49 7.23 23.43 -21.70
N GLN A 50 7.10 23.88 -20.45
CA GLN A 50 8.23 24.21 -19.57
C GLN A 50 8.23 23.32 -18.31
N TYR A 51 8.67 22.07 -18.47
CA TYR A 51 8.69 21.07 -17.39
C TYR A 51 9.66 21.39 -16.23
N LYS A 52 10.55 22.37 -16.40
CA LYS A 52 11.53 22.78 -15.37
C LYS A 52 10.88 23.28 -14.08
N THR A 53 9.68 23.84 -14.17
CA THR A 53 8.91 24.32 -13.01
C THR A 53 8.48 23.19 -12.08
N PHE A 54 8.47 21.94 -12.56
CA PHE A 54 8.15 20.77 -11.74
C PHE A 54 9.37 20.18 -11.02
N ASN A 55 10.54 20.81 -11.12
CA ASN A 55 11.76 20.26 -10.51
C ASN A 55 11.67 20.19 -8.98
N CYS A 56 10.98 21.13 -8.34
CA CYS A 56 10.74 21.13 -6.89
C CYS A 56 9.91 19.93 -6.40
N VAL A 57 9.17 19.27 -7.30
CA VAL A 57 8.34 18.10 -7.01
C VAL A 57 8.79 16.85 -7.75
N ARG A 58 9.96 16.89 -8.41
CA ARG A 58 10.51 15.78 -9.21
C ARG A 58 10.52 14.47 -8.44
N ASN A 59 10.93 14.52 -7.18
CA ASN A 59 11.02 13.36 -6.30
C ASN A 59 9.68 12.88 -5.74
N ARG A 60 8.54 13.55 -6.01
CA ARG A 60 7.22 13.20 -5.45
C ARG A 60 6.15 12.96 -6.50
N ILE A 61 6.35 13.49 -7.71
CA ILE A 61 5.33 13.56 -8.75
C ILE A 61 4.88 12.18 -9.25
N LEU A 62 5.75 11.17 -9.20
CA LEU A 62 5.41 9.78 -9.58
C LEU A 62 5.19 8.84 -8.39
N GLY A 63 5.41 9.30 -7.15
CA GLY A 63 5.26 8.52 -5.94
C GLY A 63 3.83 8.57 -5.40
N GLY A 64 3.35 9.77 -5.06
CA GLY A 64 1.97 10.01 -4.66
C GLY A 64 1.48 9.16 -3.46
N ARG A 65 0.16 9.15 -3.22
CA ARG A 65 -0.47 8.15 -2.34
C ARG A 65 -0.81 6.93 -3.17
N THR A 66 0.09 5.95 -3.20
CA THR A 66 -0.03 4.80 -4.09
C THR A 66 0.21 3.47 -3.38
N SER A 67 -0.32 2.41 -3.97
CA SER A 67 0.07 1.05 -3.62
C SER A 67 1.17 0.60 -4.57
N VAL A 68 2.13 -0.14 -4.03
CA VAL A 68 3.29 -0.66 -4.72
C VAL A 68 3.27 -2.17 -4.57
N THR A 69 3.38 -2.86 -5.70
CA THR A 69 3.56 -4.32 -5.78
C THR A 69 4.79 -4.60 -6.63
N TRP A 70 5.70 -5.40 -6.10
CA TRP A 70 6.90 -5.81 -6.83
C TRP A 70 6.69 -7.17 -7.47
N TYR A 71 7.21 -7.32 -8.67
CA TYR A 71 7.17 -8.55 -9.45
C TYR A 71 8.59 -9.01 -9.71
N GLN A 72 8.75 -10.32 -9.66
CA GLN A 72 9.97 -11.03 -10.01
C GLN A 72 9.71 -11.89 -11.23
N LEU A 73 10.79 -12.22 -11.94
CA LEU A 73 10.79 -13.14 -13.05
C LEU A 73 10.85 -14.60 -12.54
N ASP A 74 10.48 -15.54 -13.40
CA ASP A 74 10.72 -16.96 -13.15
C ASP A 74 12.22 -17.31 -13.23
N GLU A 75 12.61 -18.46 -12.68
CA GLU A 75 14.00 -18.90 -12.65
C GLU A 75 14.62 -18.93 -14.06
N ASN A 76 15.83 -18.38 -14.19
CA ASN A 76 16.62 -18.25 -15.44
C ASN A 76 16.17 -17.17 -16.43
N GLN A 77 15.21 -16.33 -16.08
CA GLN A 77 14.84 -15.16 -16.88
C GLN A 77 15.57 -13.90 -16.38
N SER A 78 15.84 -12.97 -17.29
CA SER A 78 16.47 -11.68 -16.96
C SER A 78 15.72 -10.53 -17.65
N LEU A 79 15.71 -9.38 -16.99
CA LEU A 79 15.28 -8.11 -17.55
C LEU A 79 16.36 -7.41 -18.37
N THR A 80 17.60 -7.92 -18.40
CA THR A 80 18.67 -7.33 -19.20
C THR A 80 18.26 -7.18 -20.67
N GLY A 81 18.28 -5.96 -21.18
CA GLY A 81 17.86 -5.62 -22.54
C GLY A 81 16.35 -5.45 -22.72
N ALA A 82 15.58 -5.45 -21.62
CA ALA A 82 14.12 -5.29 -21.68
C ALA A 82 13.72 -3.95 -22.29
N LYS A 83 14.48 -2.88 -22.02
CA LYS A 83 14.28 -1.57 -22.62
C LYS A 83 14.29 -1.59 -24.15
N GLU A 84 15.29 -2.24 -24.76
CA GLU A 84 15.40 -2.37 -26.22
C GLU A 84 14.23 -3.17 -26.79
N VAL A 85 13.86 -4.27 -26.13
CA VAL A 85 12.70 -5.09 -26.54
C VAL A 85 11.39 -4.29 -26.47
N ILE A 86 11.21 -3.43 -25.46
CA ILE A 86 10.05 -2.53 -25.37
C ILE A 86 10.05 -1.56 -26.56
N ILE A 87 11.20 -0.94 -26.88
CA ILE A 87 11.33 -0.02 -28.02
C ILE A 87 10.95 -0.72 -29.33
N GLU A 88 11.46 -1.93 -29.57
CA GLU A 88 11.18 -2.70 -30.79
C GLU A 88 9.71 -3.12 -30.93
N ASN A 89 9.03 -3.37 -29.81
CA ASN A 89 7.63 -3.81 -29.82
C ASN A 89 6.63 -2.66 -29.78
N CYS A 90 7.10 -1.44 -29.52
CA CYS A 90 6.29 -0.24 -29.66
C CYS A 90 6.39 0.32 -31.08
N GLN A 91 5.29 0.87 -31.59
CA GLN A 91 5.26 1.58 -32.89
C GLN A 91 5.98 2.95 -32.83
N PHE A 92 6.66 3.25 -31.72
CA PHE A 92 7.37 4.48 -31.41
C PHE A 92 8.39 4.22 -30.31
N ASN A 93 9.35 5.11 -30.14
CA ASN A 93 10.29 5.04 -29.02
C ASN A 93 9.67 5.75 -27.78
N PRO A 94 9.22 5.00 -26.75
CA PRO A 94 8.59 5.59 -25.59
C PRO A 94 9.54 6.47 -24.76
N PHE A 95 10.85 6.32 -24.91
CA PHE A 95 11.87 7.10 -24.21
C PHE A 95 12.25 8.40 -24.93
N GLU A 96 11.65 8.67 -26.09
CA GLU A 96 11.86 9.88 -26.87
C GLU A 96 10.55 10.64 -27.13
N GLU A 97 9.43 9.93 -27.22
CA GLU A 97 8.11 10.49 -27.53
C GLU A 97 7.07 10.03 -26.50
N ILE A 98 6.11 10.91 -26.19
CA ILE A 98 4.94 10.57 -25.39
C ILE A 98 3.72 10.59 -26.30
N ARG A 99 3.01 9.44 -26.38
CA ARG A 99 1.79 9.27 -27.17
C ARG A 99 0.59 9.03 -26.26
N ILE A 100 -0.27 10.03 -26.15
CA ILE A 100 -1.52 9.93 -25.39
C ILE A 100 -2.62 9.51 -26.38
N PRO A 101 -3.24 8.33 -26.22
CA PRO A 101 -4.33 7.89 -27.08
C PRO A 101 -5.60 8.70 -26.81
N ASP A 102 -6.50 8.73 -27.78
CA ASP A 102 -7.82 9.34 -27.61
C ASP A 102 -8.66 8.56 -26.60
N ALA A 103 -9.53 9.27 -25.89
CA ALA A 103 -10.34 8.67 -24.82
C ALA A 103 -11.26 7.54 -25.29
N GLU A 104 -11.63 7.54 -26.58
CA GLU A 104 -12.48 6.54 -27.24
C GLU A 104 -11.71 5.26 -27.57
N GLU A 105 -10.39 5.35 -27.76
CA GLU A 105 -9.50 4.21 -28.06
C GLU A 105 -9.11 3.45 -26.79
N LEU A 106 -9.31 4.05 -25.62
CA LEU A 106 -8.97 3.45 -24.34
C LEU A 106 -9.87 2.25 -24.03
N THR A 107 -9.24 1.09 -23.95
CA THR A 107 -9.86 -0.12 -23.43
C THR A 107 -9.43 -0.37 -21.98
N ASN A 108 -9.93 -1.44 -21.38
CA ASN A 108 -9.42 -1.87 -20.10
C ASN A 108 -7.94 -2.28 -20.21
N THR A 109 -7.43 -2.75 -21.34
CA THR A 109 -6.02 -3.16 -21.47
C THR A 109 -5.09 -1.94 -21.35
N PRO A 110 -4.06 -1.97 -20.48
CA PRO A 110 -3.12 -0.86 -20.36
C PRO A 110 -2.27 -0.67 -21.62
N ILE A 111 -2.11 0.59 -22.03
CA ILE A 111 -1.32 0.99 -23.20
C ILE A 111 -0.15 1.84 -22.70
N LEU A 112 1.07 1.53 -23.15
CA LEU A 112 2.25 2.34 -22.86
C LEU A 112 2.14 3.68 -23.59
N ILE A 113 2.20 4.79 -22.84
CA ILE A 113 2.12 6.14 -23.40
C ILE A 113 3.47 6.86 -23.42
N GLY A 114 4.46 6.37 -22.68
CA GLY A 114 5.79 6.95 -22.64
C GLY A 114 6.65 6.34 -21.53
N GLY A 115 7.96 6.60 -21.60
CA GLY A 115 8.95 6.20 -20.63
C GLY A 115 10.02 7.27 -20.43
N ALA A 116 10.73 7.18 -19.31
CA ALA A 116 11.82 8.09 -18.95
C ALA A 116 12.89 7.34 -18.17
N TYR A 117 14.12 7.83 -18.27
CA TYR A 117 15.27 7.27 -17.56
C TYR A 117 15.18 7.58 -16.06
N GLY A 118 15.66 6.63 -15.26
CA GLY A 118 15.86 6.77 -13.83
C GLY A 118 17.24 7.31 -13.49
N ASP A 119 17.80 6.84 -12.37
CA ASP A 119 19.12 7.28 -11.91
C ASP A 119 20.28 6.62 -12.69
N SER A 120 20.04 5.49 -13.37
CA SER A 120 20.99 4.75 -14.21
C SER A 120 20.37 4.34 -15.56
N GLU A 121 21.16 3.76 -16.47
CA GLU A 121 20.67 3.34 -17.80
C GLU A 121 19.74 2.12 -17.74
N GLU A 122 19.87 1.32 -16.69
CA GLU A 122 19.13 0.10 -16.36
C GLU A 122 17.89 0.39 -15.52
N GLU A 123 17.73 1.64 -15.07
CA GLU A 123 16.58 2.10 -14.31
C GLU A 123 15.70 3.00 -15.18
N TYR A 124 14.41 2.71 -15.24
CA TYR A 124 13.48 3.54 -15.99
C TYR A 124 12.05 3.47 -15.49
N TYR A 125 11.29 4.51 -15.83
CA TYR A 125 9.89 4.66 -15.52
C TYR A 125 9.08 4.52 -16.81
N LEU A 126 8.00 3.76 -16.76
CA LEU A 126 7.02 3.60 -17.82
C LEU A 126 5.67 4.12 -17.34
N ARG A 127 4.93 4.77 -18.24
CA ARG A 127 3.58 5.28 -17.97
C ARG A 127 2.60 4.53 -18.83
N PHE A 128 1.58 3.96 -18.18
CA PHE A 128 0.52 3.23 -18.84
C PHE A 128 -0.81 3.90 -18.62
N MET A 129 -1.56 4.13 -19.70
CA MET A 129 -2.93 4.64 -19.66
C MET A 129 -3.92 3.51 -19.93
N TYR A 130 -5.06 3.52 -19.24
CA TYR A 130 -6.15 2.57 -19.46
C TYR A 130 -7.50 3.17 -19.09
N LYS A 131 -8.58 2.55 -19.57
CA LYS A 131 -9.95 2.85 -19.14
C LYS A 131 -10.18 2.28 -17.73
N SER A 132 -10.35 3.17 -16.76
CA SER A 132 -10.56 2.82 -15.35
C SER A 132 -12.04 2.63 -14.99
N GLY A 133 -12.95 3.16 -15.81
CA GLY A 133 -14.39 3.04 -15.61
C GLY A 133 -15.18 3.93 -16.55
N VAL A 134 -16.42 4.22 -16.18
CA VAL A 134 -17.27 5.19 -16.87
C VAL A 134 -17.95 6.08 -15.84
N THR A 135 -18.05 7.36 -16.14
CA THR A 135 -18.90 8.30 -15.40
C THR A 135 -20.20 8.46 -16.15
N GLN A 136 -21.31 8.35 -15.44
CA GLN A 136 -22.65 8.58 -15.97
C GLN A 136 -23.16 9.91 -15.42
N SER A 137 -23.60 10.81 -16.28
CA SER A 137 -24.27 12.05 -15.88
C SER A 137 -25.63 12.14 -16.56
N PHE A 138 -26.62 12.59 -15.79
CA PHE A 138 -27.98 12.79 -16.27
C PHE A 138 -28.24 14.28 -16.41
N HIS A 139 -28.78 14.69 -17.56
CA HIS A 139 -29.26 16.05 -17.75
C HIS A 139 -30.66 16.00 -18.37
N GLY A 140 -31.68 16.22 -17.54
CA GLY A 140 -33.08 15.99 -17.90
C GLY A 140 -33.32 14.52 -18.23
N THR A 141 -33.72 14.23 -19.47
CA THR A 141 -33.98 12.87 -19.97
C THR A 141 -32.79 12.22 -20.68
N ARG A 142 -31.64 12.90 -20.75
CA ARG A 142 -30.45 12.41 -21.45
C ARG A 142 -29.43 11.82 -20.47
N LEU A 143 -28.98 10.61 -20.78
CA LEU A 143 -27.84 9.96 -20.13
C LEU A 143 -26.58 10.22 -20.97
N TYR A 144 -25.56 10.79 -20.35
CA TYR A 144 -24.23 10.96 -20.92
C TYR A 144 -23.29 9.96 -20.24
N VAL A 145 -22.57 9.17 -21.03
CA VAL A 145 -21.60 8.20 -20.54
C VAL A 145 -20.23 8.62 -21.03
N GLN A 146 -19.32 8.92 -20.10
CA GLN A 146 -17.96 9.32 -20.41
C GLN A 146 -16.97 8.27 -19.88
N PRO A 147 -16.06 7.73 -20.71
CA PRO A 147 -15.00 6.84 -20.23
C PRO A 147 -14.04 7.61 -19.32
N ASN A 148 -13.72 7.02 -18.18
CA ASN A 148 -12.69 7.51 -17.29
C ASN A 148 -11.36 6.87 -17.68
N SER A 149 -10.33 7.69 -17.85
CA SER A 149 -8.96 7.22 -18.01
C SER A 149 -8.21 7.28 -16.67
N ALA A 150 -7.21 6.42 -16.51
CA ALA A 150 -6.24 6.55 -15.44
C ALA A 150 -4.85 6.20 -15.98
N VAL A 151 -3.83 6.88 -15.45
CA VAL A 151 -2.43 6.57 -15.75
C VAL A 151 -1.74 5.99 -14.53
N LYS A 152 -0.97 4.93 -14.74
CA LYS A 152 -0.17 4.25 -13.72
C LYS A 152 1.30 4.26 -14.10
N THR A 153 2.14 4.34 -13.08
CA THR A 153 3.60 4.29 -13.23
C THR A 153 4.08 2.88 -12.97
N ILE A 154 5.02 2.43 -13.78
CA ILE A 154 5.78 1.22 -13.53
C ILE A 154 7.25 1.61 -13.52
N TYR A 155 7.97 1.25 -12.47
CA TYR A 155 9.41 1.38 -12.40
C TYR A 155 10.04 0.04 -12.71
N VAL A 156 11.08 0.05 -13.53
CA VAL A 156 11.85 -1.14 -13.89
C VAL A 156 13.31 -0.89 -13.53
N ASN A 157 13.94 -1.90 -12.93
CA ASN A 157 15.39 -1.95 -12.75
C ASN A 157 15.86 -3.31 -13.31
N GLU A 158 16.60 -3.26 -14.42
CA GLU A 158 17.06 -4.47 -15.11
C GLU A 158 18.09 -5.24 -14.28
N ASP A 159 19.05 -4.54 -13.68
CA ASP A 159 20.11 -5.14 -12.85
C ASP A 159 19.58 -5.95 -11.67
N LYS A 160 18.51 -5.45 -11.04
CA LYS A 160 17.86 -6.07 -9.88
C LYS A 160 16.71 -6.99 -10.28
N ASN A 161 16.47 -7.21 -11.57
CA ASN A 161 15.34 -7.98 -12.09
C ASN A 161 14.01 -7.60 -11.43
N CYS A 162 13.78 -6.30 -11.25
CA CYS A 162 12.68 -5.77 -10.45
C CYS A 162 11.71 -4.99 -11.33
N ILE A 163 10.44 -5.41 -11.32
CA ILE A 163 9.33 -4.63 -11.87
C ILE A 163 8.47 -4.15 -10.70
N GLU A 164 8.38 -2.84 -10.52
CA GLU A 164 7.58 -2.18 -9.49
C GLU A 164 6.34 -1.55 -10.11
N VAL A 165 5.16 -2.11 -9.83
CA VAL A 165 3.90 -1.58 -10.34
C VAL A 165 3.25 -0.69 -9.28
N ARG A 166 3.04 0.60 -9.61
CA ARG A 166 2.44 1.61 -8.72
C ARG A 166 0.95 1.77 -9.01
N THR A 167 0.15 0.87 -8.43
CA THR A 167 -1.31 0.88 -8.54
C THR A 167 -1.93 0.05 -7.43
N ASP A 168 -3.26 0.12 -7.29
CA ASP A 168 -4.00 -0.77 -6.40
C ASP A 168 -3.70 -2.25 -6.70
N ALA A 169 -3.42 -3.03 -5.67
CA ALA A 169 -2.99 -4.41 -5.80
C ALA A 169 -3.97 -5.29 -6.59
N ARG A 170 -5.28 -4.99 -6.57
CA ARG A 170 -6.29 -5.75 -7.33
C ARG A 170 -6.09 -5.65 -8.84
N VAL A 171 -5.50 -4.55 -9.31
CA VAL A 171 -5.24 -4.31 -10.73
C VAL A 171 -3.76 -4.40 -11.10
N ALA A 172 -2.84 -4.53 -10.13
CA ALA A 172 -1.40 -4.58 -10.39
C ALA A 172 -1.01 -5.71 -11.36
N ASN A 173 -1.59 -6.91 -11.20
CA ASN A 173 -1.32 -8.07 -12.06
C ASN A 173 -1.61 -7.80 -13.54
N LYS A 174 -2.57 -6.94 -13.82
CA LYS A 174 -2.94 -6.56 -15.20
C LYS A 174 -1.83 -5.75 -15.89
N PHE A 175 -1.17 -4.88 -15.14
CA PHE A 175 -0.03 -4.09 -15.64
C PHE A 175 1.22 -4.94 -15.78
N ALA A 176 1.50 -5.83 -14.81
CA ALA A 176 2.60 -6.78 -14.91
C ALA A 176 2.47 -7.67 -16.15
N ARG A 177 1.26 -8.18 -16.44
CA ARG A 177 0.98 -8.93 -17.68
C ARG A 177 1.17 -8.07 -18.93
N GLY A 178 0.77 -6.79 -18.89
CA GLY A 178 1.00 -5.85 -19.99
C GLY A 178 2.50 -5.68 -20.31
N ILE A 179 3.35 -5.59 -19.29
CA ILE A 179 4.80 -5.58 -19.48
C ILE A 179 5.30 -6.91 -20.05
N ALA A 180 4.88 -8.05 -19.48
CA ALA A 180 5.30 -9.35 -19.98
C ALA A 180 4.92 -9.57 -21.46
N GLN A 181 3.77 -9.04 -21.90
CA GLN A 181 3.36 -9.03 -23.30
C GLN A 181 4.25 -8.14 -24.17
N LEU A 182 4.62 -6.95 -23.70
CA LEU A 182 5.60 -6.09 -24.39
C LEU A 182 6.97 -6.74 -24.51
N LEU A 183 7.28 -7.67 -23.61
CA LEU A 183 8.49 -8.49 -23.62
C LEU A 183 8.27 -9.85 -24.31
N ARG A 184 7.28 -9.94 -25.21
CA ARG A 184 6.91 -11.11 -26.04
C ARG A 184 6.67 -12.41 -25.27
N GLN A 185 6.25 -12.35 -24.00
CA GLN A 185 6.12 -13.53 -23.12
C GLN A 185 7.43 -14.34 -23.00
N GLN A 186 8.58 -13.77 -23.36
CA GLN A 186 9.89 -14.37 -23.05
C GLN A 186 10.09 -14.47 -21.54
N ILE A 187 9.35 -13.63 -20.81
CA ILE A 187 9.32 -13.60 -19.38
C ILE A 187 7.94 -13.94 -18.82
N SER A 188 7.96 -14.64 -17.69
CA SER A 188 6.83 -14.86 -16.81
C SER A 188 7.08 -14.04 -15.55
N VAL A 189 6.02 -13.40 -15.05
CA VAL A 189 6.10 -12.50 -13.90
C VAL A 189 5.17 -12.97 -12.79
N SER A 190 5.71 -13.07 -11.59
CA SER A 190 4.97 -13.40 -10.38
C SER A 190 5.15 -12.30 -9.33
N ALA A 191 4.12 -12.03 -8.53
CA ALA A 191 4.23 -11.05 -7.46
C ALA A 191 5.23 -11.56 -6.41
N LYS A 192 6.26 -10.77 -6.10
CA LYS A 192 7.27 -11.12 -5.10
C LYS A 192 6.63 -11.11 -3.72
N ASP A 193 6.92 -12.15 -2.95
CA ASP A 193 6.48 -12.24 -1.57
C ASP A 193 7.39 -11.41 -0.66
N ILE A 194 7.00 -10.16 -0.44
CA ILE A 194 7.73 -9.22 0.42
C ILE A 194 7.68 -9.59 1.90
N LEU A 195 6.86 -10.58 2.29
CA LEU A 195 6.64 -10.99 3.68
C LEU A 195 7.39 -12.26 4.03
N ALA A 196 7.64 -13.13 3.04
CA ALA A 196 8.38 -14.37 3.22
C ALA A 196 9.74 -14.19 3.93
N PRO A 197 10.58 -13.17 3.61
CA PRO A 197 11.85 -12.95 4.32
C PRO A 197 11.68 -12.62 5.81
N PHE A 198 10.50 -12.17 6.22
CA PHE A 198 10.17 -11.75 7.58
C PHE A 198 9.27 -12.77 8.30
N GLY A 199 9.22 -14.02 7.83
CA GLY A 199 8.39 -15.07 8.43
C GLY A 199 6.89 -14.75 8.40
N ASN A 200 6.44 -14.00 7.39
CA ASN A 200 5.07 -13.49 7.29
C ASN A 200 4.65 -12.58 8.46
N ASN A 201 5.62 -11.92 9.11
CA ASN A 201 5.37 -11.01 10.21
C ASN A 201 5.61 -9.55 9.82
N ILE A 202 4.56 -8.73 9.97
CA ILE A 202 4.62 -7.28 9.74
C ILE A 202 5.59 -6.56 10.69
N GLU A 203 5.82 -7.09 11.89
CA GLU A 203 6.78 -6.51 12.83
C GLU A 203 8.22 -6.60 12.31
N GLY A 204 8.56 -7.70 11.62
CA GLY A 204 9.88 -7.83 10.98
C GLY A 204 10.09 -6.79 9.88
N ILE A 205 9.01 -6.42 9.17
CA ILE A 205 9.05 -5.30 8.23
C ILE A 205 9.24 -3.97 8.96
N ALA A 206 8.55 -3.75 10.09
CA ALA A 206 8.72 -2.55 10.89
C ALA A 206 10.18 -2.40 11.36
N ASP A 207 10.79 -3.48 11.84
CA ASP A 207 12.20 -3.51 12.24
C ASP A 207 13.13 -3.22 11.06
N ALA A 208 12.92 -3.85 9.90
CA ALA A 208 13.74 -3.63 8.70
C ALA A 208 13.71 -2.16 8.21
N LEU A 209 12.58 -1.49 8.41
CA LEU A 209 12.38 -0.08 8.08
C LEU A 209 12.88 0.88 9.17
N ASN A 210 13.37 0.38 10.32
CA ASN A 210 13.58 1.17 11.54
C ASN A 210 12.33 1.99 11.90
N GLY A 211 11.17 1.37 11.73
CA GLY A 211 9.85 1.97 11.90
C GLY A 211 9.13 1.49 13.15
N GLU A 212 8.00 2.13 13.40
CA GLU A 212 7.10 1.87 14.51
C GLU A 212 5.82 1.24 13.99
N LEU A 213 5.36 0.16 14.62
CA LEU A 213 4.06 -0.41 14.34
C LEU A 213 2.98 0.39 15.08
N ILE A 214 2.18 1.16 14.34
CA ILE A 214 1.19 2.10 14.93
C ILE A 214 -0.17 1.43 15.13
N ASP A 215 -0.52 0.54 14.22
CA ASP A 215 -1.78 -0.21 14.23
C ASP A 215 -1.51 -1.61 13.68
N ALA A 216 -2.09 -2.61 14.34
CA ALA A 216 -2.07 -4.00 13.92
C ALA A 216 -3.50 -4.53 13.84
N THR A 217 -3.79 -5.22 12.74
CA THR A 217 -5.01 -5.99 12.57
C THR A 217 -4.64 -7.46 12.58
N ALA A 218 -5.30 -8.26 13.41
CA ALA A 218 -5.04 -9.68 13.54
C ALA A 218 -6.32 -10.51 13.64
N ILE A 219 -6.21 -11.80 13.34
CA ILE A 219 -7.22 -12.82 13.63
C ILE A 219 -6.63 -13.80 14.66
N PRO A 220 -7.45 -14.41 15.53
CA PRO A 220 -6.97 -15.50 16.39
C PRO A 220 -6.38 -16.63 15.54
N GLU A 221 -5.39 -17.34 16.07
CA GLU A 221 -4.84 -18.50 15.37
C GLU A 221 -5.85 -19.66 15.35
N ASP A 222 -6.23 -20.08 14.15
CA ASP A 222 -7.24 -21.13 13.89
C ASP A 222 -6.86 -22.50 14.51
N PHE A 223 -5.59 -22.73 14.83
CA PHE A 223 -5.15 -24.02 15.38
C PHE A 223 -5.37 -24.17 16.89
N LEU A 224 -5.69 -23.09 17.60
CA LEU A 224 -5.80 -23.16 19.06
C LEU A 224 -7.13 -23.77 19.49
N LEU A 225 -8.23 -23.56 18.76
CA LEU A 225 -9.58 -23.92 19.20
C LEU A 225 -10.52 -24.21 18.01
N GLU A 226 -11.14 -25.40 17.99
CA GLU A 226 -12.43 -25.54 17.31
C GLU A 226 -13.39 -24.48 17.89
N SER A 227 -14.27 -23.91 17.07
CA SER A 227 -15.20 -22.86 17.52
C SER A 227 -15.86 -23.25 18.83
N LEU A 228 -15.69 -22.40 19.86
CA LEU A 228 -16.26 -22.64 21.18
C LEU A 228 -17.76 -22.95 21.07
N THR A 229 -18.22 -23.92 21.85
CA THR A 229 -19.66 -24.16 21.99
C THR A 229 -20.33 -22.97 22.68
N GLU A 230 -21.64 -22.84 22.55
CA GLU A 230 -22.41 -21.79 23.21
C GLU A 230 -22.22 -21.82 24.74
N GLU A 231 -22.23 -23.02 25.34
CA GLU A 231 -21.98 -23.22 26.78
C GLU A 231 -20.56 -22.78 27.19
N GLN A 232 -19.55 -23.03 26.35
CA GLN A 232 -18.17 -22.60 26.62
C GLN A 232 -18.01 -21.07 26.46
N ALA A 233 -18.73 -20.46 25.50
CA ALA A 233 -18.75 -19.01 25.36
C ALA A 233 -19.45 -18.33 26.55
N GLU A 234 -20.54 -18.89 27.07
CA GLU A 234 -21.19 -18.43 28.29
C GLU A 234 -20.27 -18.58 29.51
N ALA A 235 -19.55 -19.69 29.62
CA ALA A 235 -18.58 -19.90 30.70
C ALA A 235 -17.45 -18.85 30.69
N LEU A 236 -16.99 -18.40 29.52
CA LEU A 236 -16.04 -17.29 29.39
C LEU A 236 -16.62 -15.97 29.87
N MET A 237 -17.86 -15.66 29.48
CA MET A 237 -18.55 -14.46 29.93
C MET A 237 -18.74 -14.46 31.44
N ASN A 238 -19.08 -15.61 32.03
CA ASN A 238 -19.23 -15.76 33.48
C ASN A 238 -17.91 -15.49 34.23
N ILE A 239 -16.77 -15.89 33.67
CA ILE A 239 -15.46 -15.56 34.26
C ILE A 239 -15.21 -14.05 34.23
N LEU A 240 -15.46 -13.40 33.09
CA LEU A 240 -15.26 -11.96 32.94
C LEU A 240 -16.18 -11.17 33.88
N SER A 241 -17.45 -11.57 34.00
CA SER A 241 -18.41 -10.96 34.94
C SER A 241 -18.01 -11.18 36.39
N ALA A 242 -17.57 -12.39 36.76
CA ALA A 242 -17.13 -12.69 38.12
C ALA A 242 -15.89 -11.89 38.53
N LEU A 243 -14.98 -11.61 37.59
CA LEU A 243 -13.85 -10.72 37.83
C LEU A 243 -14.30 -9.28 38.06
N ASP A 244 -15.26 -8.78 37.28
CA ASP A 244 -15.84 -7.44 37.47
C ASP A 244 -16.53 -7.31 38.84
N GLU A 245 -17.38 -8.27 39.19
CA GLU A 245 -18.04 -8.34 40.51
C GLU A 245 -17.03 -8.38 41.65
N TYR A 246 -15.96 -9.16 41.52
CA TYR A 246 -14.89 -9.20 42.52
C TYR A 246 -14.22 -7.84 42.72
N PHE A 247 -13.95 -7.08 41.66
CA PHE A 247 -13.37 -5.74 41.81
C PHE A 247 -14.33 -4.74 42.45
N GLN A 248 -15.65 -4.98 42.37
CA GLN A 248 -16.67 -4.11 42.98
C GLN A 248 -16.95 -4.47 44.44
N GLU A 249 -17.09 -5.77 44.74
CA GLU A 249 -17.61 -6.26 46.02
C GLU A 249 -16.53 -6.92 46.89
N GLY A 250 -15.42 -7.34 46.31
CA GLY A 250 -14.32 -8.01 47.03
C GLY A 250 -14.61 -9.48 47.43
N ASP A 251 -15.69 -10.08 46.93
CA ASP A 251 -16.08 -11.45 47.27
C ASP A 251 -15.24 -12.49 46.50
N ILE A 252 -14.22 -13.00 47.18
CA ILE A 252 -13.33 -14.03 46.63
C ILE A 252 -14.00 -15.41 46.51
N ASP A 253 -14.99 -15.71 47.36
CA ASP A 253 -15.68 -17.00 47.37
C ASP A 253 -16.63 -17.11 46.18
N GLN A 254 -17.28 -16.01 45.81
CA GLN A 254 -18.06 -15.90 44.58
C GLN A 254 -17.17 -16.07 43.33
N LEU A 255 -16.04 -15.36 43.27
CA LEU A 255 -15.08 -15.53 42.17
C LEU A 255 -14.60 -16.98 42.06
N SER A 256 -14.18 -17.58 43.17
CA SER A 256 -13.67 -18.96 43.17
C SER A 256 -14.72 -19.97 42.69
N ARG A 257 -15.98 -19.81 43.11
CA ARG A 257 -17.08 -20.69 42.66
C ARG A 257 -17.31 -20.55 41.16
N ASN A 258 -17.37 -19.32 40.64
CA ASN A 258 -17.59 -19.08 39.22
C ASN A 258 -16.44 -19.62 38.36
N LEU A 259 -15.17 -19.44 38.78
CA LEU A 259 -14.02 -20.01 38.10
C LEU A 259 -14.06 -21.55 38.07
N GLN A 260 -14.51 -22.18 39.15
CA GLN A 260 -14.59 -23.63 39.24
C GLN A 260 -15.69 -24.20 38.34
N LEU A 261 -16.87 -23.57 38.32
CA LEU A 261 -17.96 -23.93 37.41
C LEU A 261 -17.54 -23.81 35.93
N SER A 262 -16.93 -22.68 35.55
CA SER A 262 -16.45 -22.50 34.18
C SER A 262 -15.36 -23.51 33.79
N ARG A 263 -14.50 -23.90 34.74
CA ARG A 263 -13.48 -24.94 34.52
C ARG A 263 -14.10 -26.31 34.23
N GLU A 264 -15.22 -26.65 34.86
CA GLU A 264 -15.96 -27.88 34.58
C GLU A 264 -16.57 -27.86 33.18
N THR A 265 -17.12 -26.72 32.76
CA THR A 265 -17.70 -26.53 31.40
C THR A 265 -16.66 -26.60 30.29
N PHE A 266 -15.44 -26.13 30.53
CA PHE A 266 -14.34 -26.17 29.54
C PHE A 266 -13.83 -27.59 29.27
N GLY A 267 -13.99 -28.54 30.20
CA GLY A 267 -13.47 -29.89 30.06
C GLY A 267 -11.93 -29.94 30.00
N ASN A 268 -11.37 -31.14 29.82
CA ASN A 268 -9.90 -31.33 29.92
C ASN A 268 -9.11 -30.67 28.78
N ASP A 269 -9.71 -30.53 27.60
CA ASP A 269 -8.99 -30.06 26.41
C ASP A 269 -8.72 -28.55 26.49
N LEU A 270 -9.71 -27.75 26.91
CA LEU A 270 -9.62 -26.30 27.00
C LEU A 270 -8.93 -25.79 28.28
N VAL A 271 -8.87 -26.60 29.33
CA VAL A 271 -8.19 -26.24 30.59
C VAL A 271 -6.68 -26.06 30.42
N SER A 272 -6.11 -26.69 29.40
CA SER A 272 -4.69 -26.52 29.04
C SER A 272 -4.41 -25.26 28.21
N VAL A 273 -5.47 -24.62 27.69
CA VAL A 273 -5.37 -23.44 26.82
C VAL A 273 -5.27 -22.19 27.68
N PRO A 274 -4.32 -21.28 27.41
CA PRO A 274 -4.25 -20.00 28.10
C PRO A 274 -5.57 -19.22 27.98
N PHE A 275 -6.04 -18.65 29.09
CA PHE A 275 -7.29 -17.89 29.12
C PHE A 275 -7.32 -16.75 28.09
N THR A 276 -6.17 -16.15 27.80
CA THR A 276 -6.00 -15.14 26.74
C THR A 276 -6.39 -15.67 25.38
N ALA A 277 -6.02 -16.91 25.03
CA ALA A 277 -6.41 -17.53 23.76
C ALA A 277 -7.91 -17.86 23.72
N LEU A 278 -8.51 -18.28 24.85
CA LEU A 278 -9.95 -18.52 24.95
C LEU A 278 -10.77 -17.22 24.72
N ILE A 279 -10.32 -16.09 25.26
CA ILE A 279 -10.94 -14.78 24.97
C ILE A 279 -10.86 -14.49 23.47
N LEU A 280 -9.70 -14.72 22.86
CA LEU A 280 -9.48 -14.40 21.45
C LEU A 280 -10.33 -15.27 20.52
N SER A 281 -10.57 -16.55 20.83
CA SER A 281 -11.46 -17.40 20.01
C SER A 281 -12.90 -16.93 19.94
N GLY A 282 -13.36 -16.11 20.90
CA GLY A 282 -14.66 -15.45 20.82
C GLY A 282 -14.70 -14.27 19.84
N LEU A 283 -13.55 -13.87 19.29
CA LEU A 283 -13.40 -12.68 18.45
C LEU A 283 -13.04 -13.07 17.01
N ASN A 284 -13.82 -12.59 16.04
CA ASN A 284 -13.51 -12.83 14.63
C ASN A 284 -12.29 -12.01 14.14
N LYS A 285 -12.12 -10.79 14.66
CA LYS A 285 -11.07 -9.87 14.23
C LYS A 285 -10.72 -8.90 15.35
N ILE A 286 -9.43 -8.67 15.54
CA ILE A 286 -8.92 -7.77 16.57
C ILE A 286 -8.14 -6.66 15.89
N ALA A 287 -8.52 -5.41 16.16
CA ALA A 287 -7.79 -4.23 15.75
C ALA A 287 -7.18 -3.59 17.00
N MET A 288 -5.87 -3.43 17.01
CA MET A 288 -5.13 -2.81 18.11
C MET A 288 -4.45 -1.55 17.61
N GLY A 289 -4.81 -0.41 18.19
CA GLY A 289 -4.24 0.90 17.85
C GLY A 289 -3.50 1.49 19.03
N GLY A 290 -2.30 2.02 18.78
CA GLY A 290 -1.47 2.67 19.81
C GLY A 290 -1.74 4.16 19.89
N SER A 291 -1.52 4.76 21.06
CA SER A 291 -1.55 6.22 21.26
C SER A 291 -0.30 6.87 20.64
N ARG A 292 -0.24 6.91 19.29
CA ARG A 292 0.85 7.50 18.48
C ARG A 292 2.27 6.98 18.78
N LYS A 293 2.42 5.92 19.58
CA LYS A 293 3.68 5.25 19.90
C LYS A 293 3.66 3.84 19.33
N ASP A 294 4.83 3.24 19.19
CA ASP A 294 4.96 1.85 18.76
C ASP A 294 4.14 0.93 19.68
N LEU A 295 3.21 0.17 19.09
CA LEU A 295 2.36 -0.79 19.78
C LEU A 295 3.14 -1.82 20.57
N ARG A 296 4.28 -2.27 20.03
CA ARG A 296 5.14 -3.30 20.62
C ARG A 296 5.74 -2.84 21.95
N LEU A 297 5.95 -1.54 22.09
CA LEU A 297 6.52 -0.93 23.30
C LEU A 297 5.45 -0.37 24.24
N SER A 298 4.34 0.13 23.68
CA SER A 298 3.38 0.96 24.41
C SER A 298 2.14 0.22 24.90
N SER A 299 1.85 -0.99 24.38
CA SER A 299 0.61 -1.71 24.69
C SER A 299 0.88 -3.07 25.35
N PRO A 300 0.69 -3.17 26.68
CA PRO A 300 0.72 -4.46 27.39
C PRO A 300 -0.28 -5.46 26.81
N LEU A 301 -1.48 -5.00 26.43
CA LEU A 301 -2.51 -5.84 25.81
C LEU A 301 -2.03 -6.43 24.48
N TYR A 302 -1.36 -5.62 23.65
CA TYR A 302 -0.77 -6.12 22.40
C TYR A 302 0.23 -7.24 22.68
N ASN A 303 1.15 -7.03 23.63
CA ASN A 303 2.16 -8.01 23.98
C ASN A 303 1.57 -9.31 24.56
N THR A 304 0.44 -9.21 25.26
CA THR A 304 -0.29 -10.37 25.79
C THR A 304 -1.00 -11.18 24.70
N PHE A 305 -1.60 -10.51 23.70
CA PHE A 305 -2.36 -11.20 22.66
C PHE A 305 -1.51 -11.65 21.47
N ARG A 306 -0.40 -10.96 21.20
CA ARG A 306 0.51 -11.22 20.07
C ARG A 306 0.87 -12.71 19.89
N PRO A 307 1.16 -13.51 20.93
CA PRO A 307 1.52 -14.92 20.77
C PRO A 307 0.37 -15.84 20.33
N HIS A 308 -0.87 -15.33 20.27
CA HIS A 308 -2.09 -16.12 20.02
C HIS A 308 -2.90 -15.61 18.82
N VAL A 309 -2.31 -14.70 18.01
CA VAL A 309 -2.99 -14.08 16.88
C VAL A 309 -2.08 -14.07 15.65
N GLN A 310 -2.69 -14.24 14.48
CA GLN A 310 -2.04 -14.07 13.20
C GLN A 310 -2.29 -12.65 12.66
N ASN A 311 -1.21 -11.89 12.45
CA ASN A 311 -1.29 -10.55 11.86
C ASN A 311 -1.83 -10.63 10.42
N GLN A 312 -2.89 -9.85 10.14
CA GLN A 312 -3.55 -9.72 8.83
C GLN A 312 -3.21 -8.39 8.13
N GLY A 313 -2.59 -7.46 8.85
CA GLY A 313 -2.06 -6.22 8.32
C GLY A 313 -1.72 -5.24 9.43
N GLY A 314 -1.29 -4.06 9.03
CA GLY A 314 -0.99 -3.00 9.97
C GLY A 314 -0.34 -1.80 9.31
N PHE A 315 -0.17 -0.77 10.12
CA PHE A 315 0.39 0.51 9.72
C PHE A 315 1.76 0.67 10.35
N ILE A 316 2.75 0.88 9.50
CA ILE A 316 4.13 1.12 9.92
C ILE A 316 4.45 2.58 9.62
N ARG A 317 4.92 3.29 10.64
CA ARG A 317 5.46 4.64 10.49
C ARG A 317 6.98 4.57 10.52
N PHE A 318 7.64 5.16 9.54
CA PHE A 318 9.10 5.26 9.50
C PHE A 318 9.48 6.67 9.06
N SER A 319 10.75 7.04 9.24
CA SER A 319 11.24 8.34 8.81
C SER A 319 12.46 8.17 7.92
N ILE A 320 12.59 9.04 6.94
CA ILE A 320 13.78 9.15 6.10
C ILE A 320 14.27 10.58 6.08
N GLN A 321 15.56 10.77 5.88
CA GLN A 321 16.16 12.09 5.69
C GLN A 321 16.11 12.45 4.20
N GLU A 322 15.39 13.52 3.87
CA GLU A 322 15.36 14.10 2.52
C GLU A 322 15.74 15.57 2.61
N ASP A 323 16.69 16.02 1.79
CA ASP A 323 17.10 17.43 1.72
C ASP A 323 17.48 18.02 3.10
N GLY A 324 18.07 17.19 3.98
CA GLY A 324 18.45 17.56 5.34
C GLY A 324 17.30 17.55 6.36
N VAL A 325 16.07 17.27 5.95
CA VAL A 325 14.87 17.23 6.81
C VAL A 325 14.42 15.79 7.04
N ILE A 326 14.09 15.45 8.30
CA ILE A 326 13.50 14.14 8.63
C ILE A 326 12.01 14.19 8.32
N ASN A 327 11.59 13.41 7.32
CA ASN A 327 10.22 13.33 6.87
C ASN A 327 9.59 12.00 7.34
N PRO A 328 8.45 12.03 8.06
CA PRO A 328 7.75 10.82 8.47
C PRO A 328 6.83 10.31 7.35
N TYR A 329 6.83 9.00 7.15
CA TYR A 329 5.97 8.29 6.21
C TYR A 329 5.20 7.19 6.92
N THR A 330 3.97 6.94 6.47
CA THR A 330 3.17 5.82 6.95
C THR A 330 2.80 4.92 5.79
N ILE A 331 3.09 3.64 5.94
CA ILE A 331 2.67 2.60 5.02
C ILE A 331 1.69 1.65 5.68
N LYS A 332 0.82 1.06 4.87
CA LYS A 332 0.01 -0.10 5.22
C LYS A 332 0.53 -1.30 4.45
N VAL A 333 0.87 -2.37 5.14
CA VAL A 333 1.28 -3.63 4.51
C VAL A 333 0.04 -4.52 4.36
N GLY A 334 -0.24 -4.97 3.14
CA GLY A 334 -1.29 -5.93 2.85
C GLY A 334 -0.71 -7.34 2.71
N LEU A 335 -1.00 -8.24 3.66
CA LEU A 335 -0.44 -9.59 3.62
C LEU A 335 -0.95 -10.40 2.43
N ASN A 336 -2.27 -10.46 2.25
CA ASN A 336 -2.87 -11.23 1.15
C ASN A 336 -2.53 -10.66 -0.24
N THR A 337 -2.36 -9.35 -0.32
CA THR A 337 -2.06 -8.66 -1.58
C THR A 337 -0.57 -8.51 -1.86
N LYS A 338 0.31 -8.88 -0.90
CA LYS A 338 1.77 -8.75 -0.99
C LYS A 338 2.22 -7.36 -1.46
N SER A 339 1.54 -6.34 -0.96
CA SER A 339 1.68 -4.96 -1.44
C SER A 339 1.87 -3.99 -0.28
N VAL A 340 2.47 -2.85 -0.59
CA VAL A 340 2.66 -1.74 0.35
C VAL A 340 1.86 -0.54 -0.13
N TYR A 341 0.98 0.00 0.70
CA TYR A 341 0.23 1.22 0.41
C TYR A 341 0.77 2.40 1.20
N PHE A 342 1.21 3.45 0.52
CA PHE A 342 1.66 4.68 1.14
C PHE A 342 0.46 5.59 1.45
N LEU A 343 0.20 5.83 2.74
CA LEU A 343 -0.87 6.71 3.21
C LEU A 343 -0.48 8.18 3.09
N THR A 344 0.77 8.48 3.41
CA THR A 344 1.38 9.78 3.17
C THR A 344 1.78 9.86 1.70
N GLN A 345 1.85 11.06 1.13
CA GLN A 345 2.35 11.21 -0.23
C GLN A 345 3.82 10.75 -0.25
N ALA A 346 4.10 9.68 -0.96
CA ALA A 346 5.43 9.10 -1.04
C ALA A 346 6.30 9.89 -2.02
N SER A 347 7.56 10.05 -1.63
CA SER A 347 8.64 10.42 -2.54
C SER A 347 9.27 9.17 -3.15
N GLU A 348 10.04 9.35 -4.23
CA GLU A 348 10.90 8.31 -4.81
C GLU A 348 11.92 7.79 -3.80
N ALA A 349 12.47 8.66 -2.94
CA ALA A 349 13.39 8.24 -1.89
C ALA A 349 12.70 7.35 -0.84
N ALA A 350 11.46 7.65 -0.44
CA ALA A 350 10.68 6.77 0.43
C ALA A 350 10.37 5.43 -0.21
N ILE A 351 9.94 5.43 -1.47
CA ILE A 351 9.67 4.18 -2.20
C ILE A 351 10.95 3.36 -2.38
N LYS A 352 12.07 4.00 -2.75
CA LYS A 352 13.40 3.38 -2.90
C LYS A 352 13.92 2.81 -1.57
N TYR A 353 13.72 3.52 -0.46
CA TYR A 353 14.07 3.05 0.87
C TYR A 353 13.28 1.78 1.23
N VAL A 354 11.95 1.81 1.07
CA VAL A 354 11.10 0.63 1.32
C VAL A 354 11.49 -0.53 0.41
N ARG A 355 11.62 -0.28 -0.90
CA ARG A 355 12.05 -1.28 -1.88
C ARG A 355 13.38 -1.93 -1.48
N GLY A 356 14.39 -1.15 -1.08
CA GLY A 356 15.70 -1.65 -0.70
C GLY A 356 15.74 -2.41 0.63
N LYS A 357 14.70 -2.30 1.46
CA LYS A 357 14.56 -3.06 2.71
C LYS A 357 13.73 -4.33 2.55
N LEU A 358 12.83 -4.36 1.57
CA LEU A 358 11.89 -5.47 1.36
C LEU A 358 12.30 -6.43 0.25
N LEU A 359 13.12 -5.98 -0.70
CA LEU A 359 13.60 -6.79 -1.83
C LEU A 359 15.02 -7.27 -1.60
#